data_AF-A0A7H4MY48-F1
#
_entry.id   AF-A0A7H4MY48-F1
#
_cell.length_a   1.000
_cell.length_b   1.000
_cell.length_c   1.000
_cell.angle_alpha   90.00
_cell.angle_beta   90.00
_cell.angle_gamma   90.00
#
_symmetry.space_group_name_H-M   'P 1'
#
loop_
_entity.id
_entity.type
_entity.pdbx_description
1 polymer ?
#
loop_
_entity_poly.entity_id
_entity_poly.type
_entity_poly.pdbx_seq_one_letter_code
_entity_poly.pdbx_strand_id
1 'polypeptide(L)' 'MATAAKTTIVEVSQLVPLGDLDPESIITPGIFVQRVYSLENLIAAKSA' A
#
# COMPACT_ATOMS: atom_id res chain seq x y z
N MET A 1 -7.68 9.52 9.53
CA MET A 1 -6.98 8.23 9.33
C MET A 1 -6.16 8.33 8.04
N ALA A 2 -5.03 7.65 7.92
CA ALA A 2 -3.89 7.93 7.01
C ALA A 2 -3.18 9.29 7.24
N THR A 3 -3.88 10.43 7.13
CA THR A 3 -3.25 11.77 7.23
C THR A 3 -2.98 12.24 8.67
N ALA A 4 -3.69 11.67 9.64
CA ALA A 4 -3.64 12.08 11.05
C ALA A 4 -2.78 11.15 11.94
N ALA A 5 -2.18 10.12 11.37
CA ALA A 5 -1.35 9.16 12.11
C ALA A 5 0.12 9.57 12.04
N LYS A 6 0.87 9.33 13.12
CA LYS A 6 2.34 9.47 13.13
C LYS A 6 3.00 8.46 12.18
N THR A 7 2.42 7.26 12.08
CA THR A 7 2.86 6.19 11.20
C THR A 7 1.65 5.54 10.57
N THR A 8 1.61 5.51 9.25
CA THR A 8 0.58 4.91 8.41
C THR A 8 1.15 3.71 7.70
N ILE A 9 0.48 2.57 7.90
CA ILE A 9 0.72 1.31 7.20
C ILE A 9 -0.56 0.99 6.44
N VAL A 10 -0.43 0.73 5.14
CA VAL A 10 -1.57 0.34 4.30
C VAL A 10 -1.44 -1.12 3.89
N GLU A 11 -2.55 -1.84 3.95
CA GLU A 11 -2.69 -3.16 3.34
C GLU A 11 -3.25 -2.99 1.93
N VAL A 12 -2.66 -3.70 0.96
CA VAL A 12 -3.08 -3.67 -0.44
C VAL A 12 -3.24 -5.09 -0.98
N SER A 13 -4.17 -5.23 -1.92
CA SER A 13 -4.39 -6.50 -2.63
C SER A 13 -3.33 -6.80 -3.68
N GLN A 14 -2.66 -5.77 -4.21
CA GLN A 14 -1.68 -5.87 -5.29
C GLN A 14 -0.63 -4.77 -5.17
N LEU A 15 0.62 -5.10 -5.51
CA LEU A 15 1.71 -4.15 -5.70
C LEU A 15 1.96 -3.99 -7.20
N VAL A 16 2.15 -2.75 -7.63
CA VAL A 16 2.41 -2.43 -9.05
C VAL A 16 3.70 -1.59 -9.20
N PRO A 17 4.38 -1.70 -10.35
CA PRO A 17 5.48 -0.80 -10.72
C PRO A 17 5.11 0.69 -10.66
N LEU A 18 6.14 1.53 -10.55
CA LEU A 18 5.98 2.98 -10.58
C LEU A 18 5.50 3.44 -11.95
N GLY A 19 4.45 4.27 -11.96
CA GLY A 19 3.83 4.78 -13.19
C GLY A 19 2.67 3.94 -13.71
N ASP A 20 2.43 2.74 -13.16
CA ASP A 20 1.34 1.87 -13.62
C ASP A 20 -0.03 2.30 -13.06
N LEU A 21 -0.05 3.08 -11.99
CA LEU A 21 -1.27 3.73 -11.50
C LEU A 21 -1.48 5.06 -12.20
N ASP A 22 -2.67 5.26 -12.74
CA ASP A 22 -3.12 6.54 -13.27
C ASP A 22 -3.09 7.63 -12.18
N PRO A 23 -2.31 8.72 -12.36
CA PRO A 23 -2.24 9.82 -11.40
C PRO A 23 -3.59 10.41 -11.00
N GLU A 24 -4.55 10.50 -11.93
CA GLU A 24 -5.89 11.04 -11.67
C GLU A 24 -6.76 10.08 -10.83
N SER A 25 -6.33 8.83 -10.69
CA SER A 25 -6.99 7.80 -9.88
C SER A 25 -6.34 7.62 -8.50
N ILE A 26 -5.31 8.40 -8.14
CA ILE A 26 -4.64 8.31 -6.83
C ILE A 26 -5.46 9.03 -5.75
N ILE A 27 -6.25 8.25 -4.99
CA ILE A 27 -7.10 8.79 -3.91
C ILE A 27 -6.27 9.15 -2.65
N THR A 28 -5.30 8.30 -2.30
CA THR A 28 -4.43 8.51 -1.14
C THR A 28 -2.99 8.69 -1.61
N PRO A 29 -2.48 9.94 -1.68
CA PRO A 29 -1.12 10.19 -2.10
C PRO A 29 -0.09 9.47 -1.22
N GLY A 30 0.95 8.93 -1.85
CA GLY A 30 2.00 8.16 -1.17
C GLY A 30 2.73 8.92 -0.05
N ILE A 31 2.68 10.27 -0.04
CA ILE A 31 3.25 11.10 1.02
C ILE A 31 2.66 10.81 2.41
N PHE A 32 1.42 10.32 2.47
CA PHE A 32 0.75 9.98 3.72
C PHE A 32 1.03 8.55 4.19
N VAL A 33 1.78 7.75 3.43
CA VAL A 33 2.00 6.33 3.66
C VAL A 33 3.49 6.05 3.88
N GLN A 34 3.84 5.42 5.00
CA GLN A 34 5.25 5.11 5.31
C GLN A 34 5.60 3.65 5.03
N ARG A 35 4.62 2.75 5.05
CA ARG A 35 4.81 1.32 4.79
C ARG A 35 3.62 0.74 4.04
N VAL A 36 3.90 -0.19 3.13
CA VAL A 36 2.90 -0.92 2.34
C VAL A 36 3.07 -2.40 2.63
N TYR A 37 1.95 -3.08 2.90
CA TYR A 37 1.90 -4.53 3.09
C TYR A 37 1.02 -5.16 2.01
N SER A 38 1.59 -6.11 1.25
CA SER A 38 0.85 -6.87 0.24
C SER A 38 0.25 -8.13 0.84
N LEU A 39 -1.01 -8.41 0.52
CA LEU A 39 -1.66 -9.68 0.87
C LEU A 39 -1.00 -10.90 0.21
N GLU A 40 -0.30 -10.74 -0.91
CA GLU A 40 0.50 -11.81 -1.51
C GLU A 40 1.55 -12.34 -0.52
N ASN A 41 2.12 -11.44 0.29
CA ASN A 41 3.09 -11.80 1.32
C ASN A 41 2.44 -12.60 2.47
N LEU A 42 1.15 -12.38 2.75
CA LEU A 42 0.41 -13.12 3.77
C LEU A 42 0.17 -14.57 3.34
N ILE A 43 -0.14 -14.79 2.06
CA ILE A 43 -0.33 -16.13 1.51
C ILE A 43 1.00 -16.88 1.52
N ALA A 44 2.09 -16.25 1.04
CA ALA A 44 3.42 -16.84 1.08
C ALA A 44 3.86 -17.23 2.50
N ALA A 45 3.58 -16.39 3.51
CA ALA A 45 3.93 -16.67 4.90
C ALA A 45 3.07 -17.76 5.57
N LYS A 46 1.84 -18.01 5.11
CA LYS A 46 0.97 -19.09 5.61
C LYS A 46 1.26 -20.46 4.97
N SER A 47 1.95 -20.47 3.84
CA SER A 47 2.31 -21.67 3.09
C SER A 47 3.71 -22.23 3.43
N ALA A 48 4.41 -21.60 4.37
CA ALA A 48 5.70 -22.04 4.94
C ALA A 48 5.48 -22.58 6.36
#